data_AF-A0A535VX40-F1
#
_entry.id   AF-A0A535VX40-F1
#
_cell.length_a   1.000
_cell.length_b   1.000
_cell.length_c   1.000
_cell.angle_alpha   90.00
_cell.angle_beta   90.00
_cell.angle_gamma   90.00
#
_symmetry.space_group_name_H-M   'P 1'
#
loop_
_entity.id
_entity.type
_entity.pdbx_description
1 polymer ?
#
loop_
_entity_poly.entity_id
_entity_poly.type
_entity_poly.pdbx_seq_one_letter_code
_entity_poly.pdbx_strand_id
1 'polypeptide(L)'
;MKPILEFQVNGSFNILKQTIEGMTDEEWTSRPYPSANLVGFTAWHSLRTIDWAINTAIRGVPEMAADPEWRDVKPDGAYFGAGVSKDAADAIARKVSRSLMTGYLEALRAQAMSWLRALPSDDLDQPVDLKSAGGPEADHHQSVVWAEVEDLDGIPTWQFLARPCVSHIRVHYGEMTSQLEAMRASAPA
;
A
#
# COMPACT_ATOMS: atom_id res chain seq x y z
N MET A 1 -5.19 -17.55 -15.54
CA MET A 1 -5.17 -16.79 -14.27
C MET A 1 -4.36 -15.50 -14.39
N LYS A 2 -3.08 -15.57 -14.78
CA LYS A 2 -2.15 -14.42 -14.86
C LYS A 2 -2.70 -13.14 -15.52
N PRO A 3 -3.34 -13.16 -16.71
CA PRO A 3 -3.86 -11.92 -17.32
C PRO A 3 -4.95 -11.23 -16.49
N ILE A 4 -5.79 -12.00 -15.79
CA ILE A 4 -6.82 -11.45 -14.91
C ILE A 4 -6.17 -10.81 -13.67
N LEU A 5 -5.16 -11.46 -13.11
CA LEU A 5 -4.42 -10.93 -11.96
C LEU A 5 -3.69 -9.63 -12.33
N GLU A 6 -3.01 -9.59 -13.48
CA GLU A 6 -2.39 -8.38 -14.03
C GLU A 6 -3.40 -7.26 -14.18
N PHE A 7 -4.57 -7.56 -14.76
CA PHE A 7 -5.65 -6.58 -14.89
C PHE A 7 -6.11 -6.04 -13.53
N GLN A 8 -6.28 -6.90 -12.53
CA GLN A 8 -6.76 -6.49 -11.19
C GLN A 8 -5.73 -5.66 -10.42
N VAL A 9 -4.45 -6.07 -10.42
CA VAL A 9 -3.35 -5.32 -9.79
C VAL A 9 -3.16 -3.97 -10.47
N ASN A 10 -3.16 -3.93 -11.81
CA ASN A 10 -3.11 -2.68 -12.55
C ASN A 10 -4.34 -1.79 -12.27
N GLY A 11 -5.51 -2.42 -12.06
CA GLY A 11 -6.72 -1.76 -11.61
C GLY A 11 -6.56 -1.06 -10.27
N SER A 12 -5.85 -1.65 -9.31
CA SER A 12 -5.49 -1.03 -8.03
C SER A 12 -4.63 0.22 -8.20
N PHE A 13 -3.64 0.20 -9.10
CA PHE A 13 -2.90 1.42 -9.41
C PHE A 13 -3.77 2.50 -10.08
N ASN A 14 -4.70 2.10 -10.96
CA ASN A 14 -5.59 3.06 -11.62
C ASN A 14 -6.51 3.77 -10.62
N ILE A 15 -7.14 3.02 -9.71
CA ILE A 15 -8.03 3.63 -8.72
C ILE A 15 -7.25 4.53 -7.75
N LEU A 16 -6.08 4.10 -7.27
CA LEU A 16 -5.23 4.93 -6.41
C LEU A 16 -4.78 6.21 -7.14
N LYS A 17 -4.42 6.10 -8.42
CA LYS A 17 -4.04 7.27 -9.23
C LYS A 17 -5.19 8.27 -9.33
N GLN A 18 -6.37 7.81 -9.73
CA GLN A 18 -7.55 8.66 -9.85
C GLN A 18 -7.93 9.31 -8.51
N THR A 19 -7.88 8.54 -7.43
CA THR A 19 -8.18 9.01 -6.08
C THR A 19 -7.19 10.08 -5.62
N ILE A 20 -5.87 9.85 -5.77
CA ILE A 20 -4.83 10.82 -5.39
C ILE A 20 -4.86 12.08 -6.26
N GLU A 21 -5.04 11.94 -7.58
CA GLU A 21 -5.12 13.07 -8.50
C GLU A 21 -6.38 13.93 -8.27
N GLY A 22 -7.47 13.31 -7.81
CA GLY A 22 -8.75 13.97 -7.53
C GLY A 22 -8.86 14.61 -6.14
N MET A 23 -7.84 14.50 -5.28
CA MET A 23 -7.79 15.15 -3.97
C MET A 23 -7.08 16.50 -4.03
N THR A 24 -7.50 17.43 -3.18
CA THR A 24 -6.69 18.61 -2.85
C THR A 24 -5.64 18.28 -1.77
N ASP A 25 -4.64 19.14 -1.60
CA ASP A 25 -3.65 18.99 -0.52
C ASP A 25 -4.28 19.22 0.88
N GLU A 26 -5.36 19.99 0.95
CA GLU A 26 -6.16 20.15 2.16
C GLU A 26 -6.92 18.85 2.51
N GLU A 27 -7.58 18.25 1.52
CA GLU A 27 -8.27 16.95 1.70
C GLU A 27 -7.30 15.84 2.11
N TRP A 28 -6.08 15.85 1.56
CA TRP A 28 -5.01 14.91 1.92
C TRP A 28 -4.71 14.89 3.43
N THR A 29 -4.77 16.05 4.07
CA THR A 29 -4.48 16.24 5.50
C THR A 29 -5.73 16.40 6.37
N SER A 30 -6.90 16.05 5.83
CA SER A 30 -8.19 16.16 6.51
C SER A 30 -8.80 14.78 6.84
N ARG A 31 -9.74 14.77 7.78
CA ARG A 31 -10.58 13.60 8.09
C ARG A 31 -12.03 14.04 8.35
N PRO A 32 -13.03 13.24 7.97
CA PRO A 32 -14.44 13.60 8.14
C PRO A 32 -14.96 13.45 9.57
N TYR A 33 -14.35 12.60 10.40
CA TYR A 33 -14.75 12.39 11.79
C TYR A 33 -13.55 12.01 12.67
N PRO A 34 -13.62 12.22 14.00
CA PRO A 34 -12.46 12.11 14.87
C PRO A 34 -11.73 10.77 14.81
N SER A 35 -12.43 9.64 14.66
CA SER A 35 -11.80 8.31 14.63
C SER A 35 -11.25 7.89 13.25
N ALA A 36 -11.53 8.62 12.18
CA ALA A 36 -10.97 8.33 10.86
C ALA A 36 -9.45 8.60 10.81
N ASN A 37 -8.76 7.93 9.90
CA ASN A 37 -7.42 8.34 9.48
C ASN A 37 -7.50 9.64 8.67
N LEU A 38 -6.37 10.34 8.53
CA LEU A 38 -6.23 11.34 7.47
C LEU A 38 -6.24 10.61 6.13
N VAL A 39 -6.94 11.16 5.12
CA VAL A 39 -7.09 10.48 3.82
C VAL A 39 -5.73 10.17 3.19
N GLY A 40 -4.76 11.07 3.34
CA GLY A 40 -3.38 10.89 2.87
C GLY A 40 -2.65 9.71 3.50
N PHE A 41 -2.95 9.36 4.76
CA PHE A 41 -2.39 8.15 5.38
C PHE A 41 -2.92 6.89 4.70
N THR A 42 -4.23 6.81 4.44
CA THR A 42 -4.85 5.67 3.79
C THR A 42 -4.33 5.48 2.35
N ALA A 43 -4.13 6.58 1.62
CA ALA A 43 -3.52 6.55 0.29
C ALA A 43 -2.04 6.08 0.33
N TRP A 44 -1.25 6.61 1.26
CA TRP A 44 0.13 6.21 1.49
C TRP A 44 0.24 4.73 1.88
N HIS A 45 -0.57 4.28 2.84
CA HIS A 45 -0.63 2.90 3.31
C HIS A 45 -0.96 1.92 2.18
N SER A 46 -1.91 2.30 1.30
CA SER A 46 -2.30 1.48 0.15
C SER A 46 -1.12 1.24 -0.79
N LEU A 47 -0.34 2.28 -1.12
CA LEU A 47 0.83 2.14 -1.99
C LEU A 47 1.98 1.39 -1.31
N ARG A 48 2.24 1.66 -0.02
CA ARG A 48 3.26 0.94 0.75
C ARG A 48 2.92 -0.53 0.95
N THR A 49 1.65 -0.87 1.07
CA THR A 49 1.21 -2.28 1.12
C THR A 49 1.54 -3.00 -0.19
N ILE A 50 1.34 -2.35 -1.35
CA ILE A 50 1.68 -2.94 -2.66
C ILE A 50 3.21 -3.09 -2.79
N ASP A 51 3.98 -2.07 -2.39
CA ASP A 51 5.45 -2.12 -2.42
C ASP A 51 5.97 -3.28 -1.56
N TRP A 52 5.56 -3.33 -0.29
CA TRP A 52 5.92 -4.41 0.62
C TRP A 52 5.53 -5.79 0.07
N ALA A 53 4.28 -5.95 -0.38
CA ALA A 53 3.77 -7.22 -0.85
C ALA A 53 4.58 -7.75 -2.05
N ILE A 54 4.90 -6.87 -3.00
CA ILE A 54 5.61 -7.28 -4.22
C ILE A 54 7.11 -7.42 -3.98
N ASN A 55 7.75 -6.39 -3.41
CA ASN A 55 9.20 -6.34 -3.29
C ASN A 55 9.70 -7.21 -2.14
N THR A 56 9.15 -7.03 -0.95
CA THR A 56 9.64 -7.73 0.23
C THR A 56 9.07 -9.13 0.31
N ALA A 57 7.75 -9.28 0.33
CA ALA A 57 7.11 -10.55 0.60
C ALA A 57 7.30 -11.57 -0.53
N ILE A 58 7.08 -11.18 -1.78
CA ILE A 58 7.16 -12.12 -2.92
C ILE A 58 8.58 -12.17 -3.50
N ARG A 59 9.21 -11.02 -3.76
CA ARG A 59 10.51 -10.97 -4.44
C ARG A 59 11.72 -11.13 -3.51
N GLY A 60 11.54 -11.01 -2.19
CA GLY A 60 12.63 -11.09 -1.22
C GLY A 60 13.67 -9.97 -1.37
N VAL A 61 13.29 -8.81 -1.92
CA VAL A 61 14.16 -7.64 -2.08
C VAL A 61 13.63 -6.46 -1.26
N PRO A 62 14.45 -5.46 -0.92
CA PRO A 62 13.96 -4.26 -0.25
C PRO A 62 12.82 -3.57 -1.01
N GLU A 63 11.88 -2.98 -0.28
CA GLU A 63 10.88 -2.06 -0.81
C GLU A 63 11.52 -0.95 -1.67
N MET A 64 10.85 -0.52 -2.73
CA MET A 64 11.27 0.64 -3.52
C MET A 64 11.35 1.91 -2.67
N ALA A 65 10.54 2.01 -1.61
CA ALA A 65 10.60 3.08 -0.62
C ALA A 65 11.92 3.12 0.18
N ALA A 66 12.78 2.10 0.09
CA ALA A 66 14.13 2.11 0.65
C ALA A 66 15.16 2.76 -0.29
N ASP A 67 14.83 2.99 -1.57
CA ASP A 67 15.73 3.64 -2.51
C ASP A 67 15.97 5.11 -2.10
N PRO A 68 17.18 5.67 -2.30
CA PRO A 68 17.49 7.04 -1.91
C PRO A 68 16.55 8.10 -2.49
N GLU A 69 16.00 7.85 -3.69
CA GLU A 69 15.02 8.71 -4.36
C GLU A 69 13.68 8.78 -3.60
N TRP A 70 13.29 7.69 -2.93
CA TRP A 70 12.00 7.54 -2.28
C TRP A 70 12.08 7.53 -0.76
N ARG A 71 13.24 7.87 -0.18
CA ARG A 71 13.47 7.87 1.28
C ARG A 71 12.40 8.65 2.06
N ASP A 72 11.90 9.73 1.48
CA ASP A 72 10.92 10.61 2.14
C ASP A 72 9.50 9.99 2.16
N VAL A 73 9.27 8.91 1.40
CA VAL A 73 8.07 8.06 1.43
C VAL A 73 8.10 7.06 2.59
N LYS A 74 9.28 6.81 3.19
CA LYS A 74 9.46 5.87 4.32
C LYS A 74 9.94 6.59 5.59
N PRO A 75 9.03 7.25 6.34
CA PRO A 75 9.34 7.68 7.70
C PRO A 75 9.84 6.50 8.55
N ASP A 76 10.83 6.77 9.41
CA ASP A 76 11.43 5.73 10.25
C ASP A 76 10.39 5.06 11.16
N GLY A 77 10.54 3.75 11.34
CA GLY A 77 9.65 2.94 12.19
C GLY A 77 8.23 2.73 11.65
N ALA A 78 7.92 3.24 10.45
CA ALA A 78 6.55 3.25 9.93
C ALA A 78 6.20 2.06 9.02
N TYR A 79 7.01 0.98 8.94
CA TYR A 79 6.85 -0.15 8.02
C TYR A 79 6.04 0.18 6.74
N PHE A 80 4.91 -0.49 6.49
CA PHE A 80 3.87 -0.03 5.56
C PHE A 80 2.64 0.59 6.25
N GLY A 81 2.72 0.87 7.56
CA GLY A 81 1.64 1.50 8.34
C GLY A 81 0.82 0.57 9.23
N ALA A 82 1.02 -0.75 9.14
CA ALA A 82 0.41 -1.72 10.04
C ALA A 82 0.77 -1.43 11.50
N GLY A 83 -0.23 -1.48 12.40
CA GLY A 83 -0.04 -1.30 13.84
C GLY A 83 0.49 0.07 14.34
N VAL A 84 0.61 1.09 13.48
CA VAL A 84 1.08 2.42 13.93
C VAL A 84 0.01 3.14 14.77
N SER A 85 0.44 3.98 15.70
CA SER A 85 -0.48 4.81 16.46
C SER A 85 -1.16 5.85 15.56
N LYS A 86 -2.32 6.35 15.99
CA LYS A 86 -3.02 7.42 15.28
C LYS A 86 -2.18 8.68 15.09
N ASP A 87 -1.41 9.08 16.10
CA ASP A 87 -0.53 10.25 16.00
C ASP A 87 0.60 10.02 15.00
N ALA A 88 1.12 8.79 14.91
CA ALA A 88 2.10 8.41 13.89
C ALA A 88 1.48 8.41 12.48
N ALA A 89 0.27 7.85 12.32
CA ALA A 89 -0.47 7.90 11.05
C ALA A 89 -0.71 9.34 10.58
N ASP A 90 -1.10 10.21 11.50
CA ASP A 90 -1.30 11.63 11.23
C ASP A 90 0.01 12.34 10.84
N ALA A 91 1.11 12.04 11.54
CA ALA A 91 2.42 12.59 11.22
C ALA A 91 2.90 12.14 9.83
N ILE A 92 2.67 10.88 9.45
CA ILE A 92 2.99 10.34 8.12
C ILE A 92 2.23 11.12 7.04
N ALA A 93 0.91 11.26 7.16
CA ALA A 93 0.11 11.98 6.16
C ALA A 93 0.52 13.45 6.00
N ARG A 94 0.96 14.10 7.08
CA ARG A 94 1.46 15.49 7.02
C ARG A 94 2.87 15.61 6.44
N LYS A 95 3.71 14.59 6.62
CA LYS A 95 5.10 14.58 6.14
C LYS A 95 5.19 14.16 4.67
N VAL A 96 4.43 13.15 4.27
CA VAL A 96 4.45 12.60 2.91
C VAL A 96 3.39 13.31 2.08
N SER A 97 3.82 14.17 1.16
CA SER A 97 2.91 14.98 0.35
C SER A 97 2.16 14.14 -0.70
N ARG A 98 0.98 14.62 -1.09
CA ARG A 98 0.21 14.08 -2.21
C ARG A 98 1.04 14.03 -3.50
N SER A 99 1.81 15.07 -3.79
CA SER A 99 2.68 15.16 -4.98
C SER A 99 3.80 14.13 -4.98
N LEU A 100 4.46 13.90 -3.83
CA LEU A 100 5.47 12.86 -3.70
C LEU A 100 4.85 11.48 -3.93
N MET A 101 3.65 11.24 -3.41
CA MET A 101 2.92 9.99 -3.61
C MET A 101 2.48 9.77 -5.05
N THR A 102 2.16 10.82 -5.82
CA THR A 102 1.89 10.70 -7.25
C THR A 102 3.11 10.15 -8.01
N GLY A 103 4.30 10.73 -7.78
CA GLY A 103 5.53 10.25 -8.42
C GLY A 103 5.87 8.81 -8.02
N TYR A 104 5.76 8.50 -6.72
CA TYR A 104 6.02 7.17 -6.19
C TYR A 104 5.04 6.13 -6.75
N LEU A 105 3.76 6.47 -6.91
CA LEU A 105 2.75 5.61 -7.53
C LEU A 105 3.16 5.22 -8.96
N GLU A 106 3.58 6.19 -9.78
CA GLU A 106 3.93 5.95 -11.17
C GLU A 106 5.15 5.04 -11.30
N ALA A 107 6.19 5.30 -10.50
CA ALA A 107 7.39 4.48 -10.44
C ALA A 107 7.08 3.06 -9.96
N LEU A 108 6.33 2.91 -8.87
CA LEU A 108 5.97 1.62 -8.30
C LEU A 108 5.12 0.82 -9.28
N ARG A 109 4.14 1.46 -9.94
CA ARG A 109 3.31 0.82 -10.97
C ARG A 109 4.16 0.29 -12.11
N ALA A 110 5.08 1.10 -12.63
CA ALA A 110 5.93 0.69 -13.74
C ALA A 110 6.77 -0.54 -13.36
N GLN A 111 7.39 -0.51 -12.18
CA GLN A 111 8.20 -1.61 -11.65
C GLN A 111 7.35 -2.88 -11.43
N ALA A 112 6.27 -2.76 -10.65
CA ALA A 112 5.39 -3.86 -10.28
C ALA A 112 4.78 -4.56 -11.50
N MET A 113 4.27 -3.79 -12.46
CA MET A 113 3.65 -4.35 -13.66
C MET A 113 4.68 -4.93 -14.62
N SER A 114 5.91 -4.39 -14.67
CA SER A 114 7.00 -4.98 -15.42
C SER A 114 7.39 -6.34 -14.84
N TRP A 115 7.56 -6.42 -13.52
CA TRP A 115 7.85 -7.66 -12.81
C TRP A 115 6.73 -8.70 -13.01
N LEU A 116 5.47 -8.35 -12.78
CA LEU A 116 4.36 -9.29 -12.88
C LEU A 116 4.21 -9.86 -14.31
N ARG A 117 4.45 -9.04 -15.34
CA ARG A 117 4.46 -9.52 -16.73
C ARG A 117 5.60 -10.51 -17.00
N ALA A 118 6.77 -10.30 -16.40
CA ALA A 118 7.92 -11.17 -16.56
C ALA A 118 7.83 -12.47 -15.74
N LEU A 119 7.05 -12.48 -14.65
CA LEU A 119 6.90 -13.64 -13.76
C LEU A 119 6.33 -14.86 -14.51
N PRO A 120 6.99 -16.02 -14.53
CA PRO A 120 6.43 -17.25 -15.09
C PRO A 120 5.04 -17.57 -14.50
N SER A 121 4.14 -18.12 -15.32
CA SER A 121 2.78 -18.44 -14.84
C SER A 121 2.81 -19.49 -13.73
N ASP A 122 3.72 -20.46 -13.78
CA ASP A 122 3.83 -21.54 -12.79
C ASP A 122 4.37 -21.03 -11.44
N ASP A 123 5.07 -19.89 -11.45
CA ASP A 123 5.56 -19.25 -10.23
C ASP A 123 4.41 -18.63 -9.41
N LEU A 124 3.25 -18.39 -10.03
CA LEU A 124 2.07 -17.90 -9.32
C LEU A 124 1.49 -18.91 -8.33
N ASP A 125 1.76 -20.20 -8.53
CA ASP A 125 1.31 -21.27 -7.64
C ASP A 125 2.30 -21.56 -6.50
N GLN A 126 3.49 -20.95 -6.53
CA GLN A 126 4.49 -21.11 -5.48
C GLN A 126 4.03 -20.41 -4.19
N PRO A 127 4.25 -21.04 -3.03
CA PRO A 127 3.90 -20.45 -1.75
C PRO A 127 4.80 -19.25 -1.42
N VAL A 128 4.20 -18.22 -0.81
CA VAL A 128 4.95 -17.08 -0.26
C VAL A 128 5.41 -17.42 1.15
N ASP A 129 6.72 -17.46 1.39
CA ASP A 129 7.30 -17.69 2.72
C ASP A 129 7.55 -16.35 3.43
N LEU A 130 6.54 -15.87 4.17
CA LEU A 130 6.64 -14.62 4.91
C LEU A 130 7.59 -14.71 6.09
N LYS A 131 7.87 -15.91 6.60
CA LYS A 131 8.81 -16.09 7.71
C LYS A 131 10.24 -15.86 7.26
N SER A 132 10.54 -16.23 6.01
CA SER A 132 11.83 -15.96 5.38
C SER A 132 11.90 -14.58 4.70
N ALA A 133 10.74 -13.97 4.42
CA ALA A 133 10.67 -12.67 3.78
C ALA A 133 10.96 -11.54 4.78
N GLY A 134 11.90 -10.68 4.42
CA GLY A 134 12.42 -9.63 5.29
C GLY A 134 13.87 -9.91 5.62
N GLY A 135 14.72 -8.90 5.43
CA GLY A 135 16.15 -9.01 5.72
C GLY A 135 16.46 -9.23 7.21
N PRO A 136 17.71 -9.04 7.64
CA PRO A 136 18.18 -9.31 9.01
C PRO A 136 17.43 -8.62 10.17
N GLU A 137 16.54 -7.67 9.85
CA GLU A 137 15.69 -6.93 10.81
C GLU A 137 14.33 -7.62 11.07
N ALA A 138 14.10 -8.77 10.44
CA ALA A 138 12.85 -9.53 10.51
C ALA A 138 12.68 -10.39 11.76
N ASP A 139 12.81 -9.82 12.95
CA ASP A 139 12.26 -10.44 14.17
C ASP A 139 10.75 -10.11 14.26
N HIS A 140 10.00 -10.44 13.21
CA HIS A 140 8.62 -10.00 13.02
C HIS A 140 7.61 -10.87 13.75
N HIS A 141 7.96 -12.11 14.12
CA HIS A 141 7.02 -13.11 14.68
C HIS A 141 6.36 -12.71 16.01
N GLN A 142 6.84 -11.64 16.67
CA GLN A 142 6.27 -11.09 17.89
C GLN A 142 5.73 -9.66 17.73
N SER A 143 5.72 -9.13 16.50
CA SER A 143 5.22 -7.79 16.22
C SER A 143 3.70 -7.79 16.03
N VAL A 144 3.05 -6.67 16.37
CA VAL A 144 1.62 -6.42 16.04
C VAL A 144 1.36 -6.59 14.54
N VAL A 145 2.37 -6.32 13.70
CA VAL A 145 2.31 -6.47 12.24
C VAL A 145 2.16 -7.94 11.83
N TRP A 146 2.83 -8.87 12.51
CA TRP A 146 2.70 -10.31 12.18
C TRP A 146 1.28 -10.82 12.40
N ALA A 147 0.62 -10.41 13.48
CA ALA A 147 -0.78 -10.76 13.71
C ALA A 147 -1.72 -10.26 12.60
N GLU A 148 -1.35 -9.21 11.86
CA GLU A 148 -2.11 -8.71 10.71
C GLU A 148 -1.86 -9.48 9.41
N VAL A 149 -0.73 -10.20 9.29
CA VAL A 149 -0.29 -10.82 8.03
C VAL A 149 -0.01 -12.32 8.11
N GLU A 150 -0.09 -12.95 9.29
CA GLU A 150 0.26 -14.36 9.47
C GLU A 150 -0.60 -15.32 8.63
N ASP A 151 -1.84 -14.93 8.34
CA ASP A 151 -2.76 -15.70 7.50
C ASP A 151 -2.49 -15.56 5.99
N LEU A 152 -1.48 -14.77 5.62
CA LEU A 152 -0.92 -14.67 4.28
C LEU A 152 0.32 -15.56 4.10
N ASP A 153 0.88 -16.14 5.16
CA ASP A 153 2.06 -17.01 5.07
C ASP A 153 1.69 -18.36 4.42
N GLY A 154 2.53 -18.82 3.50
CA GLY A 154 2.40 -20.11 2.83
C GLY A 154 1.31 -20.19 1.74
N ILE A 155 0.53 -19.12 1.52
CA ILE A 155 -0.47 -19.12 0.44
C ILE A 155 0.20 -18.94 -0.93
N PRO A 156 -0.41 -19.41 -2.03
CA PRO A 156 0.12 -19.22 -3.38
C PRO A 156 0.28 -17.73 -3.75
N THR A 157 1.32 -17.42 -4.52
CA THR A 157 1.65 -16.06 -4.97
C THR A 157 0.47 -15.34 -5.65
N TRP A 158 -0.36 -16.03 -6.44
CA TRP A 158 -1.56 -15.41 -7.02
C TRP A 158 -2.56 -14.95 -5.95
N GLN A 159 -2.72 -15.74 -4.89
CA GLN A 159 -3.65 -15.45 -3.80
C GLN A 159 -3.09 -14.32 -2.93
N PHE A 160 -1.77 -14.33 -2.71
CA PHE A 160 -1.06 -13.26 -2.05
C PHE A 160 -1.20 -11.93 -2.81
N LEU A 161 -1.02 -11.91 -4.12
CA LEU A 161 -1.26 -10.69 -4.91
C LEU A 161 -2.74 -10.26 -4.84
N ALA A 162 -3.68 -11.20 -4.91
CA ALA A 162 -5.10 -10.88 -4.86
C ALA A 162 -5.56 -10.28 -3.52
N ARG A 163 -4.96 -10.67 -2.39
CA ARG A 163 -5.41 -10.21 -1.06
C ARG A 163 -4.87 -8.79 -0.75
N PRO A 164 -3.59 -8.56 -0.43
CA PRO A 164 -3.06 -7.21 -0.20
C PRO A 164 -3.09 -6.27 -1.41
N CYS A 165 -2.83 -6.72 -2.64
CA CYS A 165 -2.71 -5.80 -3.78
C CYS A 165 -4.03 -5.53 -4.52
N VAL A 166 -5.09 -6.30 -4.25
CA VAL A 166 -6.40 -6.11 -4.89
C VAL A 166 -7.50 -5.89 -3.86
N SER A 167 -7.89 -6.91 -3.10
CA SER A 167 -9.03 -6.83 -2.19
C SER A 167 -8.85 -5.76 -1.11
N HIS A 168 -7.68 -5.74 -0.45
CA HIS A 168 -7.34 -4.75 0.57
C HIS A 168 -7.36 -3.31 0.02
N ILE A 169 -6.82 -3.11 -1.18
CA ILE A 169 -6.82 -1.80 -1.84
C ILE A 169 -8.24 -1.34 -2.18
N ARG A 170 -9.15 -2.26 -2.53
CA ARG A 170 -10.56 -1.92 -2.77
C ARG A 170 -11.29 -1.51 -1.49
N VAL A 171 -10.95 -2.09 -0.34
CA VAL A 171 -11.46 -1.65 0.96
C VAL A 171 -11.02 -0.22 1.25
N HIS A 172 -9.73 0.08 1.12
CA HIS A 172 -9.21 1.44 1.35
C HIS A 172 -9.68 2.45 0.31
N TYR A 173 -9.93 2.02 -0.93
CA TYR A 173 -10.60 2.86 -1.91
C TYR A 173 -12.00 3.28 -1.44
N GLY A 174 -12.81 2.32 -0.99
CA GLY A 174 -14.12 2.61 -0.41
C GLY A 174 -14.01 3.60 0.75
N GLU A 175 -13.09 3.34 1.69
CA GLU A 175 -12.80 4.22 2.82
C GLU A 175 -12.47 5.65 2.36
N MET A 176 -11.49 5.82 1.47
CA MET A 176 -11.08 7.15 0.98
C MET A 176 -12.23 7.86 0.25
N THR A 177 -12.96 7.17 -0.63
CA THR A 177 -14.07 7.79 -1.37
C THR A 177 -15.18 8.28 -0.45
N SER A 178 -15.61 7.45 0.51
CA SER A 178 -16.64 7.85 1.48
C SER A 178 -16.16 9.00 2.38
N GLN A 179 -14.88 9.02 2.77
CA GLN A 179 -14.33 10.12 3.54
C GLN A 179 -14.30 11.43 2.75
N LEU A 180 -13.87 11.40 1.49
CA LEU A 180 -13.85 12.57 0.62
C LEU A 180 -15.26 13.11 0.36
N GLU A 181 -16.22 12.25 0.05
CA GLU A 181 -17.62 12.63 -0.16
C GLU A 181 -18.21 13.32 1.09
N ALA A 182 -17.95 12.76 2.28
CA ALA A 182 -18.41 13.35 3.53
C ALA A 182 -17.80 14.74 3.78
N MET A 183 -16.50 14.92 3.53
CA MET A 183 -15.83 16.22 3.69
C MET A 183 -16.39 17.25 2.71
N ARG A 184 -16.52 16.90 1.43
CA ARG A 184 -17.05 17.77 0.37
C ARG A 184 -18.50 18.18 0.62
N ALA A 185 -19.32 17.26 1.12
CA ALA A 185 -20.72 17.56 1.47
C ALA A 185 -20.84 18.51 2.68
N SER A 186 -19.82 18.55 3.54
CA SER A 186 -19.78 19.42 4.73
C SER A 186 -19.11 20.79 4.48
N ALA A 187 -18.49 20.98 3.31
CA ALA A 187 -17.79 22.22 2.98
C ALA A 187 -18.81 23.36 2.75
N PRO A 188 -18.62 24.55 3.36
CA PRO A 188 -19.46 25.70 3.07
C PRO A 188 -19.33 26.12 1.60
N ALA A 189 -20.47 26.49 1.00
CA ALA A 189 -20.59 26.92 -0.40
C ALA A 189 -19.90 28.27 -0.69
#